data_AF-A0A931Z3M9-F1
#
_entry.id   AF-A0A931Z3M9-F1
#
_cell.length_a   1.000
_cell.length_b   1.000
_cell.length_c   1.000
_cell.angle_alpha   90.00
_cell.angle_beta   90.00
_cell.angle_gamma   90.00
#
_symmetry.space_group_name_H-M   'P 1'
#
loop_
_entity.id
_entity.type
_entity.pdbx_description
1 polymer ?
#
loop_
_entity_poly.entity_id
_entity_poly.type
_entity_poly.pdbx_seq_one_letter_code
_entity_poly.pdbx_strand_id
1 'polypeptide(L)' 'MPSPSRNRIVLLGATGSIGESTLRVIATHRDRLELVGIAAHG' A
#
# COMPACT_ATOMS: atom_id res chain seq x y z
N MET A 1 11.81 -3.80 22.30
CA MET A 1 11.90 -4.64 21.08
C MET A 1 11.77 -3.70 19.89
N PRO A 2 12.72 -3.63 18.95
CA PRO A 2 12.49 -2.85 17.74
C PRO A 2 11.25 -3.43 17.04
N SER A 3 10.24 -2.60 16.78
CA SER A 3 9.12 -2.99 15.93
C SER A 3 9.68 -3.41 14.57
N PRO A 4 9.19 -4.50 13.94
CA PRO A 4 9.65 -4.86 12.60
C PRO A 4 9.45 -3.64 11.69
N SER A 5 10.50 -3.26 10.97
CA SER A 5 10.43 -2.16 10.01
C SER A 5 9.37 -2.50 8.97
N ARG A 6 8.33 -1.66 8.88
CA ARG A 6 7.24 -1.86 7.91
C ARG A 6 7.79 -1.76 6.49
N ASN A 7 7.26 -2.58 5.59
CA ASN A 7 7.59 -2.52 4.18
C ASN A 7 6.97 -1.25 3.58
N ARG A 8 7.82 -0.34 3.16
CA ARG A 8 7.45 0.94 2.55
C ARG A 8 7.15 0.70 1.07
N ILE A 9 5.93 1.04 0.64
CA ILE A 9 5.41 0.72 -0.69
C ILE A 9 4.93 1.99 -1.38
N VAL A 10 5.16 2.06 -2.69
CA VAL A 10 4.55 3.05 -3.59
C VAL A 10 3.59 2.32 -4.53
N LEU A 11 2.36 2.82 -4.66
CA LEU A 11 1.34 2.25 -5.56
C LEU A 11 1.13 3.15 -6.79
N LEU A 12 1.39 2.61 -7.98
CA LEU A 12 1.14 3.28 -9.27
C LEU A 12 -0.06 2.62 -9.96
N GLY A 13 -1.01 3.40 -10.45
CA GLY A 13 -2.26 2.88 -11.03
C GLY A 13 -3.29 2.51 -9.96
N ALA A 14 -3.42 3.33 -8.92
CA ALA A 14 -4.26 3.02 -7.75
C ALA A 14 -5.77 2.93 -8.04
N THR A 15 -6.25 3.45 -9.17
CA THR A 15 -7.67 3.50 -9.54
C THR A 15 -8.14 2.31 -10.37
N GLY A 16 -7.23 1.45 -10.85
CA GLY A 16 -7.60 0.22 -11.53
C GLY A 16 -8.08 -0.86 -10.57
N SER A 17 -8.62 -1.96 -11.10
CA SER A 17 -9.07 -3.12 -10.30
C SER A 17 -7.98 -3.68 -9.38
N ILE A 18 -6.74 -3.71 -9.88
CA ILE A 18 -5.57 -4.10 -9.10
C ILE A 18 -5.28 -3.08 -8.00
N GLY A 19 -5.27 -1.79 -8.34
CA GLY A 19 -5.01 -0.72 -7.39
C GLY A 19 -5.97 -0.72 -6.20
N GLU A 20 -7.27 -0.86 -6.45
CA GLU A 20 -8.28 -0.92 -5.40
C GLU A 20 -8.07 -2.16 -4.50
N SER A 21 -7.81 -3.32 -5.11
CA SER A 21 -7.54 -4.55 -4.38
C SER A 21 -6.26 -4.44 -3.53
N THR A 22 -5.21 -3.84 -4.07
CA THR A 22 -3.95 -3.59 -3.36
C THR A 22 -4.16 -2.65 -2.17
N LEU A 23 -4.97 -1.60 -2.31
CA LEU A 23 -5.31 -0.69 -1.20
C LEU A 23 -6.02 -1.44 -0.06
N ARG A 24 -6.93 -2.36 -0.36
CA ARG A 24 -7.58 -3.21 0.65
C ARG A 24 -6.57 -4.08 1.39
N VAL A 25 -5.62 -4.71 0.68
CA VAL A 25 -4.56 -5.52 1.30
C VAL A 25 -3.67 -4.69 2.22
N ILE A 26 -3.28 -3.48 1.79
CA ILE A 26 -2.48 -2.56 2.60
C ILE A 26 -3.24 -2.12 3.85
N ALA A 27 -4.54 -1.82 3.71
CA ALA A 27 -5.39 -1.44 4.84
C ALA A 27 -5.55 -2.59 5.86
N THR A 28 -5.62 -3.83 5.40
CA THR A 28 -5.71 -5.01 6.28
C THR A 28 -4.40 -5.30 7.03
N HIS A 29 -3.24 -5.02 6.44
CA HIS A 29 -1.92 -5.40 7.00
C HIS A 29 -1.07 -4.18 7.38
N ARG A 30 -1.67 -3.20 8.07
CA ARG A 30 -1.00 -1.95 8.47
C ARG A 30 0.15 -2.14 9.46
N ASP A 31 0.21 -3.30 10.12
CA ASP A 31 1.31 -3.73 10.98
C ASP A 31 2.58 -4.11 10.18
N ARG A 32 2.42 -4.50 8.90
CA ARG A 32 3.52 -4.95 8.04
C ARG A 32 3.80 -4.00 6.88
N LEU A 33 2.78 -3.26 6.43
CA LEU A 33 2.82 -2.45 5.21
C LEU A 33 2.62 -0.97 5.51
N GLU A 34 3.40 -0.13 4.85
CA GLU A 34 3.30 1.34 4.92
C GLU A 34 3.25 1.89 3.50
N LEU A 35 2.10 2.45 3.10
CA LEU A 35 1.97 3.15 1.83
C LEU A 35 2.60 4.54 1.96
N VAL A 36 3.71 4.77 1.28
CA VAL A 36 4.48 6.03 1.35
C VAL A 36 4.30 6.92 0.13
N GLY A 37 3.65 6.41 -0.93
CA GLY A 37 3.33 7.19 -2.12
C GLY A 37 2.25 6.50 -2.96
N ILE A 38 1.43 7.30 -3.63
CA ILE A 38 0.35 6.82 -4.48
C ILE A 38 0.24 7.69 -5.73
N ALA A 39 0.02 7.06 -6.87
CA ALA A 39 -0.27 7.74 -8.13
C ALA A 39 -1.34 6.98 -8.90
N ALA A 40 -2.14 7.72 -9.65
CA ALA A 40 -3.13 7.19 -10.57
C ALA A 40 -3.15 8.07 -11.81
N HIS A 41 -3.43 7.45 -12.95
CA HIS A 41 -3.69 8.12 -14.21
C HIS A 41 -5.06 7.66 -14.70
N GLY A 42 -5.85 8.59 -15.23
CA GLY A 42 -7.14 8.34 -15.85
C GLY A 42 -7.03 8.48 -17.35
#